data_AF-A0A6F9A7S6-F1
#
_entry.id   AF-A0A6F9A7S6-F1
#
_cell.length_a   1.000
_cell.length_b   1.000
_cell.length_c   1.000
_cell.angle_alpha   90.00
_cell.angle_beta   90.00
_cell.angle_gamma   90.00
#
_symmetry.space_group_name_H-M   'P 1'
#
loop_
_entity.id
_entity.type
_entity.pdbx_description
1 polymer ?
#
loop_
_entity_poly.entity_id
_entity_poly.type
_entity_poly.pdbx_seq_one_letter_code
_entity_poly.pdbx_strand_id
1 'polypeptide(L)'
;MAGVSVLDMETPSCPPVPVHQNGTAPREPRGSRPVTAPVLRVHLYHSSLAGVDSTPLSYPPGDYVVEQLCVSPLYCSLFGLFRESDGMWFSPNHVFQLDESANEDVVFRIRYYFPGWYSSGASRAYRYGVTKGSESPVLDDFVMAYLFAQVRVSL
;
A
#
# COMPACT_ATOMS: atom_id res chain seq x y z
N MET A 1 -28.42 -14.14 -73.40
CA MET A 1 -27.47 -14.99 -74.16
C MET A 1 -26.21 -14.17 -74.39
N ALA A 2 -25.06 -14.66 -73.92
CA ALA A 2 -23.69 -14.18 -74.19
C ALA A 2 -23.36 -12.72 -73.81
N GLY A 3 -22.20 -12.39 -73.28
CA GLY A 3 -20.98 -13.16 -73.05
C GLY A 3 -19.98 -12.27 -72.30
N VAL A 4 -19.14 -12.93 -71.51
CA VAL A 4 -18.07 -12.38 -70.68
C VAL A 4 -16.95 -11.79 -71.57
N SER A 5 -16.29 -10.72 -71.13
CA SER A 5 -14.82 -10.66 -71.26
C SER A 5 -14.19 -9.91 -70.09
N VAL A 6 -13.09 -10.47 -69.63
CA VAL A 6 -12.26 -10.11 -68.49
C VAL A 6 -11.10 -9.26 -69.01
N LEU A 7 -10.79 -8.17 -68.31
CA LEU A 7 -9.49 -7.49 -68.31
C LEU A 7 -9.23 -7.19 -66.83
N ASP A 8 -8.52 -8.06 -66.14
CA ASP A 8 -7.05 -8.15 -66.02
C ASP A 8 -6.41 -6.93 -65.34
N MET A 9 -5.49 -7.28 -64.45
CA MET A 9 -5.13 -6.64 -63.20
C MET A 9 -4.07 -5.56 -63.41
N GLU A 10 -4.39 -4.31 -63.05
CA GLU A 10 -3.38 -3.28 -62.81
C GLU A 10 -3.54 -2.72 -61.40
N THR A 11 -2.47 -2.76 -60.62
CA THR A 11 -2.41 -2.33 -59.22
C THR A 11 -1.89 -0.89 -59.17
N PRO A 12 -2.65 0.10 -58.68
CA PRO A 12 -2.08 1.38 -58.32
C PRO A 12 -2.01 1.52 -56.79
N SER A 13 -0.78 1.42 -56.28
CA SER A 13 -0.21 2.23 -55.20
C SER A 13 -1.22 3.01 -54.33
N CYS A 14 -1.47 2.53 -53.11
CA CYS A 14 -2.15 3.32 -52.08
C CYS A 14 -1.33 4.58 -51.73
N PRO A 15 -1.94 5.78 -51.66
CA PRO A 15 -1.25 6.96 -51.14
C PRO A 15 -1.07 6.85 -49.60
N PRO A 16 -0.01 7.43 -49.02
CA PRO A 16 0.23 7.38 -47.58
C PRO A 16 -0.80 8.24 -46.82
N VAL A 17 -1.40 7.65 -45.80
CA VAL A 17 -2.34 8.31 -44.87
C VAL A 17 -1.57 9.37 -44.05
N PRO A 18 -2.08 10.60 -43.91
CA PRO A 18 -1.40 11.63 -43.15
C PRO A 18 -1.37 11.28 -41.66
N VAL A 19 -0.16 11.23 -41.10
CA VAL A 19 0.10 11.11 -39.66
C VAL A 19 -0.47 12.34 -38.97
N HIS A 20 -1.52 12.12 -38.17
CA HIS A 20 -2.12 13.15 -37.32
C HIS A 20 -1.11 13.53 -36.22
N GLN A 21 -0.41 14.65 -36.42
CA GLN A 21 0.44 15.27 -35.41
C GLN A 21 -0.45 15.81 -34.28
N ASN A 22 -0.27 15.32 -33.06
CA ASN A 22 -0.87 15.91 -31.88
C ASN A 22 0.24 16.31 -30.89
N GLY A 23 0.39 17.62 -30.70
CA GLY A 23 0.86 18.27 -29.48
C GLY A 23 2.26 17.91 -28.97
N THR A 24 3.27 18.64 -29.43
CA THR A 24 4.54 18.79 -28.71
C THR A 24 4.30 19.62 -27.44
N ALA A 25 3.90 18.98 -26.34
CA ALA A 25 4.10 19.56 -25.02
C ALA A 25 5.60 19.51 -24.72
N PRO A 26 6.25 20.60 -24.27
CA PRO A 26 7.62 20.55 -23.81
C PRO A 26 7.73 19.47 -22.72
N ARG A 27 8.49 18.42 -23.01
CA ARG A 27 8.85 17.40 -22.05
C ARG A 27 9.83 18.06 -21.09
N GLU A 28 9.30 18.60 -19.99
CA GLU A 28 10.11 19.02 -18.84
C GLU A 28 11.16 17.93 -18.60
N PRO A 29 12.47 18.27 -18.60
CA PRO A 29 13.48 17.29 -18.29
C PRO A 29 13.11 16.74 -16.91
N ARG A 30 13.04 15.41 -16.80
CA ARG A 30 13.02 14.74 -15.49
C ARG A 30 14.33 15.11 -14.81
N GLY A 31 14.32 16.26 -14.16
CA GLY A 31 15.38 16.66 -13.25
C GLY A 31 15.53 15.50 -12.30
N SER A 32 16.76 15.01 -12.19
CA SER A 32 17.17 14.21 -11.05
C SER A 32 16.88 15.04 -9.81
N ARG A 33 15.67 14.90 -9.26
CA ARG A 33 15.33 15.47 -7.96
C ARG A 33 16.40 14.93 -7.01
N PRO A 34 17.11 15.78 -6.26
CA PRO A 34 18.03 15.27 -5.25
C PRO A 34 17.27 14.25 -4.41
N VAL A 35 17.86 13.06 -4.23
CA VAL A 35 17.29 12.04 -3.35
C VAL A 35 17.41 12.62 -1.95
N THR A 36 16.36 13.33 -1.51
CA THR A 36 16.29 13.91 -0.17
C THR A 36 16.38 12.77 0.84
N ALA A 37 17.18 12.96 1.89
CA ALA A 37 17.31 11.97 2.95
C ALA A 37 15.94 11.69 3.59
N PRO A 38 15.66 10.44 4.00
CA PRO A 38 14.42 10.13 4.68
C PRO A 38 14.40 10.75 6.08
N VAL A 39 13.26 11.34 6.43
CA VAL A 39 13.04 12.02 7.73
C VAL A 39 11.98 11.34 8.57
N LEU A 40 11.17 10.45 7.99
CA LEU A 40 10.27 9.55 8.72
C LEU A 40 10.63 8.11 8.42
N ARG A 41 10.81 7.33 9.49
CA ARG A 41 11.01 5.88 9.43
C ARG A 41 9.86 5.19 10.15
N VAL A 42 9.16 4.33 9.41
CA VAL A 42 8.08 3.49 9.93
C VAL A 42 8.58 2.05 9.99
N HIS A 43 8.83 1.56 11.20
CA HIS A 43 9.29 0.19 11.43
C HIS A 43 8.14 -0.79 11.38
N LEU A 44 8.40 -1.95 10.78
CA LEU A 44 7.47 -3.05 10.69
C LEU A 44 8.01 -4.26 11.46
N TYR A 45 7.16 -4.95 12.22
CA TYR A 45 7.59 -6.21 12.86
C TYR A 45 7.69 -7.36 11.86
N HIS A 46 6.85 -7.34 10.82
CA HIS A 46 6.84 -8.35 9.77
C HIS A 46 6.53 -7.70 8.42
N SER A 47 7.32 -8.02 7.41
CA SER A 47 7.09 -7.60 6.03
C SER A 47 6.93 -8.86 5.17
N SER A 48 5.90 -8.88 4.30
CA SER A 48 5.71 -9.96 3.33
C SER A 48 6.67 -9.87 2.13
N LEU A 49 7.49 -8.81 2.05
CA LEU A 49 8.52 -8.69 1.02
C LEU A 49 9.65 -9.66 1.35
N ALA A 50 9.70 -10.74 0.58
CA ALA A 50 10.51 -11.93 0.81
C ALA A 50 11.99 -11.63 1.17
N GLY A 51 12.42 -12.13 2.33
CA GLY A 51 13.81 -12.55 2.55
C GLY A 51 14.77 -11.55 3.21
N VAL A 52 14.32 -10.39 3.67
CA VAL A 52 15.18 -9.41 4.35
C VAL A 52 14.54 -9.01 5.67
N ASP A 53 15.37 -8.84 6.71
CA ASP A 53 15.00 -8.18 7.96
C ASP A 53 14.06 -7.00 7.66
N SER A 54 13.00 -6.84 8.45
CA SER A 54 11.93 -5.86 8.20
C SER A 54 12.50 -4.45 8.03
N THR A 55 12.80 -4.08 6.78
CA THR A 55 13.40 -2.78 6.47
C THR A 55 12.37 -1.69 6.74
N PRO A 56 12.72 -0.63 7.48
CA PRO A 56 11.77 0.43 7.78
C PRO A 56 11.32 1.13 6.50
N LEU A 57 10.03 1.43 6.41
CA LEU A 57 9.51 2.29 5.34
C LEU A 57 10.03 3.71 5.59
N SER A 58 10.68 4.27 4.57
CA SER A 58 11.39 5.54 4.68
C SER A 58 10.71 6.59 3.81
N TYR A 59 10.37 7.73 4.40
CA TYR A 59 9.67 8.82 3.71
C TYR A 59 10.52 10.11 3.74
N PRO A 60 10.58 10.86 2.62
CA PRO A 60 11.27 12.15 2.56
C PRO A 60 10.51 13.23 3.36
N PRO A 61 11.04 14.47 3.44
CA PRO A 61 10.31 15.60 4.00
C PRO A 61 8.97 15.83 3.31
N GLY A 62 7.96 16.19 4.11
CA GLY A 62 6.59 16.39 3.66
C GLY A 62 5.57 16.24 4.78
N ASP A 63 4.31 16.35 4.39
CA ASP A 63 3.16 16.18 5.27
C ASP A 63 2.54 14.80 5.08
N TYR A 64 2.38 14.05 6.17
CA TYR A 64 1.87 12.67 6.15
C TYR A 64 0.75 12.48 7.15
N VAL A 65 -0.43 12.09 6.67
CA VAL A 65 -1.53 11.66 7.54
C VAL A 65 -1.29 10.21 7.96
N VAL A 66 -1.43 9.91 9.25
CA VAL A 66 -1.19 8.56 9.81
C VAL A 66 -1.98 7.48 9.08
N GLU A 67 -3.26 7.71 8.78
CA GLU A 67 -4.08 6.73 8.06
C GLU A 67 -3.56 6.38 6.66
N GLN A 68 -2.87 7.32 5.99
CA GLN A 68 -2.31 7.11 4.65
C GLN A 68 -1.02 6.29 4.68
N LEU A 69 -0.36 6.21 5.84
CA LEU A 69 0.83 5.39 6.05
C LEU A 69 0.48 3.92 6.31
N CYS A 70 -0.80 3.58 6.41
CA CYS A 70 -1.27 2.25 6.76
C CYS A 70 -1.29 1.32 5.53
N VAL A 71 -0.67 0.14 5.65
CA VAL A 71 -0.36 -0.75 4.52
C VAL A 71 -1.45 -1.77 4.15
N SER A 72 -2.51 -1.93 4.95
CA SER A 72 -3.55 -2.96 4.70
C SER A 72 -4.97 -2.47 5.01
N PRO A 73 -5.79 -2.08 4.00
CA PRO A 73 -7.09 -1.41 4.19
C PRO A 73 -8.07 -2.15 5.10
N LEU A 74 -8.12 -3.48 5.02
CA LEU A 74 -9.09 -4.31 5.76
C LEU A 74 -8.80 -4.37 7.27
N TYR A 75 -7.52 -4.29 7.63
CA TYR A 75 -7.07 -4.38 9.02
C TYR A 75 -6.47 -3.09 9.55
N CYS A 76 -6.41 -2.02 8.74
CA CYS A 76 -5.88 -0.70 9.10
C CYS A 76 -6.35 -0.24 10.48
N SER A 77 -7.64 -0.47 10.79
CA SER A 77 -8.28 -0.09 12.04
C SER A 77 -7.76 -0.82 13.28
N LEU A 78 -7.10 -1.97 13.13
CA LEU A 78 -6.46 -2.69 14.23
C LEU A 78 -5.08 -2.15 14.58
N PHE A 79 -4.44 -1.47 13.61
CA PHE A 79 -3.08 -0.96 13.75
C PHE A 79 -3.07 0.51 14.16
N GLY A 80 -1.89 0.95 14.61
CA GLY A 80 -1.58 2.35 14.84
C GLY A 80 -0.08 2.59 14.76
N LEU A 81 0.29 3.85 14.65
CA LEU A 81 1.68 4.29 14.79
C LEU A 81 1.97 4.63 16.25
N PHE A 82 3.12 4.18 16.71
CA PHE A 82 3.60 4.40 18.07
C PHE A 82 5.04 4.87 18.04
N ARG A 83 5.34 5.89 18.84
CA ARG A 83 6.70 6.36 19.05
C ARG A 83 7.26 5.74 20.33
N GLU A 84 8.40 5.09 20.21
CA GLU A 84 9.00 4.37 21.35
C GLU A 84 9.70 5.29 22.34
N SER A 85 10.21 6.45 21.89
CA SER A 85 10.97 7.36 22.74
C SER A 85 10.15 7.97 23.88
N ASP A 86 8.85 8.20 23.67
CA ASP A 86 7.92 8.79 24.64
C ASP A 86 6.71 7.90 24.96
N GLY A 87 6.60 6.74 24.32
CA GLY A 87 5.49 5.81 24.51
C GLY A 87 4.16 6.32 23.95
N MET A 88 4.19 7.21 22.96
CA MET A 88 2.99 7.87 22.46
C MET A 88 2.36 7.15 21.27
N TRP A 89 1.02 7.08 21.25
CA TRP A 89 0.25 6.64 20.10
C TRP A 89 -0.30 7.82 19.32
N PHE A 90 -0.20 7.75 17.99
CA PHE A 90 -0.79 8.79 17.13
C PHE A 90 -2.25 8.48 16.78
N SER A 91 -3.04 9.55 16.64
CA SER A 91 -4.40 9.47 16.09
C SER A 91 -4.33 9.15 14.59
N PRO A 92 -5.29 8.41 14.00
CA PRO A 92 -5.36 8.19 12.56
C PRO A 92 -5.38 9.49 11.74
N ASN A 93 -5.92 10.58 12.31
CA ASN A 93 -6.01 11.89 11.68
C ASN A 93 -4.80 12.79 12.00
N HIS A 94 -3.79 12.30 12.73
CA HIS A 94 -2.60 13.08 13.02
C HIS A 94 -1.81 13.31 11.73
N VAL A 95 -1.26 14.51 11.58
CA VAL A 95 -0.43 14.90 10.45
C VAL A 95 0.99 15.11 10.94
N PHE A 96 1.92 14.29 10.47
CA PHE A 96 3.34 14.57 10.61
C PHE A 96 3.72 15.67 9.63
N GLN A 97 4.24 16.79 10.15
CA GLN A 97 4.79 17.89 9.35
C GLN A 97 6.30 17.84 9.48
N LEU A 98 6.98 17.31 8.47
CA LEU A 98 8.40 16.96 8.56
C LEU A 98 9.21 17.77 7.56
N ASP A 99 10.11 18.60 8.08
CA ASP A 99 11.07 19.34 7.29
C ASP A 99 12.35 18.52 7.01
N GLU A 100 13.33 19.14 6.36
CA GLU A 100 14.61 18.50 5.99
C GLU A 100 15.50 18.15 7.20
N SER A 101 15.24 18.75 8.37
CA SER A 101 15.97 18.51 9.60
C SER A 101 15.29 17.50 10.52
N ALA A 102 14.04 17.13 10.22
CA ALA A 102 13.27 16.18 10.99
C ALA A 102 13.90 14.79 11.00
N ASN A 103 13.70 14.06 12.09
CA ASN A 103 14.14 12.68 12.25
C ASN A 103 13.16 11.93 13.14
N GLU A 104 12.03 11.57 12.55
CA GLU A 104 10.95 10.84 13.21
C GLU A 104 11.10 9.34 12.99
N ASP A 105 10.93 8.61 14.08
CA ASP A 105 11.06 7.17 14.11
C ASP A 105 9.87 6.59 14.89
N VAL A 106 9.04 5.82 14.18
CA VAL A 106 7.78 5.27 14.70
C VAL A 106 7.64 3.82 14.28
N VAL A 107 6.87 3.07 15.06
CA VAL A 107 6.61 1.66 14.81
C VAL A 107 5.16 1.47 14.45
N PHE A 108 4.92 0.78 13.35
CA PHE A 108 3.60 0.28 12.98
C PHE A 108 3.28 -0.95 13.83
N ARG A 109 2.16 -0.92 14.56
CA ARG A 109 1.85 -1.97 15.52
C ARG A 109 0.37 -2.18 15.73
N ILE A 110 0.00 -3.39 16.08
CA ILE A 110 -1.37 -3.74 16.48
C ILE A 110 -1.67 -3.03 17.81
N ARG A 111 -2.69 -2.17 17.78
CA ARG A 111 -3.17 -1.37 18.91
C ARG A 111 -4.40 -1.99 19.56
N TYR A 112 -5.32 -2.49 18.74
CA TYR A 112 -6.58 -3.05 19.20
C TYR A 112 -6.55 -4.57 19.06
N TYR A 113 -6.66 -5.25 20.20
CA TYR A 113 -6.59 -6.70 20.30
C TYR A 113 -7.83 -7.25 21.02
N PHE A 114 -8.35 -8.37 20.50
CA PHE A 114 -9.56 -9.01 21.02
C PHE A 114 -9.21 -10.41 21.54
N PRO A 115 -9.10 -10.62 22.86
CA PRO A 115 -8.81 -11.94 23.42
C PRO A 115 -9.81 -13.01 22.98
N GLY A 116 -9.36 -14.27 22.88
CA GLY A 116 -10.23 -15.39 22.51
C GLY A 116 -10.62 -15.45 21.03
N TRP A 117 -10.00 -14.64 20.16
CA TRP A 117 -10.24 -14.65 18.70
C TRP A 117 -9.96 -15.99 18.01
N TYR A 118 -9.16 -16.85 18.64
CA TYR A 118 -8.80 -18.20 18.16
C TYR A 118 -9.63 -19.32 18.81
N SER A 119 -10.51 -18.99 19.77
CA SER A 119 -11.25 -19.99 20.56
C SER A 119 -12.64 -20.26 19.98
N SER A 120 -13.14 -21.48 20.19
CA SER A 120 -14.54 -21.87 19.95
C SER A 120 -15.42 -21.80 21.20
N GLY A 121 -14.90 -21.29 22.32
CA GLY A 121 -15.61 -21.21 23.60
C GLY A 121 -16.66 -20.08 23.69
N ALA A 122 -17.36 -20.04 24.83
CA ALA A 122 -18.45 -19.08 25.07
C ALA A 122 -18.02 -17.60 25.09
N SER A 123 -16.73 -17.31 25.33
CA SER A 123 -16.15 -15.97 25.34
C SER A 123 -15.17 -15.76 24.17
N ARG A 124 -15.61 -16.08 22.96
CA ARG A 124 -14.80 -15.88 21.73
C ARG A 124 -15.09 -14.55 21.04
N ALA A 125 -14.08 -14.02 20.36
CA ALA A 125 -14.20 -12.86 19.49
C ALA A 125 -14.26 -13.31 18.02
N TYR A 126 -15.19 -12.75 17.25
CA TYR A 126 -15.35 -13.04 15.83
C TYR A 126 -15.92 -11.82 15.09
N ARG A 127 -15.75 -11.79 13.77
CA ARG A 127 -16.45 -10.84 12.88
C ARG A 127 -17.74 -11.47 12.39
N TYR A 128 -18.78 -10.66 12.22
CA TYR A 128 -20.04 -11.15 11.64
C TYR A 128 -19.82 -11.54 10.18
N GLY A 129 -20.30 -12.74 9.81
CA GLY A 129 -20.37 -13.16 8.42
C GLY A 129 -21.68 -12.73 7.75
N VAL A 130 -21.81 -13.06 6.46
CA VAL A 130 -22.93 -12.62 5.61
C VAL A 130 -24.25 -13.29 5.99
N THR A 131 -24.23 -14.53 6.43
CA THR A 131 -25.44 -15.28 6.79
C THR A 131 -25.67 -15.25 8.31
N LYS A 132 -26.93 -15.37 8.73
CA LYS A 132 -27.28 -15.38 10.15
C LYS A 132 -26.52 -16.50 10.88
N GLY A 133 -25.77 -16.13 11.91
CA GLY A 133 -24.96 -17.06 12.69
C GLY A 133 -23.66 -17.50 12.02
N SER A 134 -23.31 -16.95 10.86
CA SER A 134 -21.97 -17.13 10.29
C SER A 134 -20.97 -16.21 10.96
N GLU A 135 -19.76 -16.74 11.11
CA GLU A 135 -18.65 -16.08 11.75
C GLU A 135 -17.49 -15.98 10.77
N SER A 136 -16.74 -14.90 10.87
CA SER A 136 -15.51 -14.67 10.11
C SER A 136 -14.37 -14.43 11.10
N PRO A 137 -13.14 -14.86 10.75
CA PRO A 137 -12.00 -14.70 11.64
C PRO A 137 -11.72 -13.22 11.92
N VAL A 138 -11.26 -12.90 13.13
CA VAL A 138 -10.91 -11.51 13.51
C VAL A 138 -9.66 -11.04 12.77
N LEU A 139 -8.68 -11.94 12.63
CA LEU A 139 -7.36 -11.75 12.04
C LEU A 139 -7.16 -12.77 10.91
N ASP A 140 -6.48 -12.37 9.84
CA ASP A 140 -6.00 -13.30 8.80
C ASP A 140 -4.56 -13.76 9.07
N ASP A 141 -4.02 -14.60 8.18
CA ASP A 141 -2.67 -15.16 8.30
C ASP A 141 -1.58 -14.08 8.35
N PHE A 142 -1.75 -12.97 7.60
CA PHE A 142 -0.79 -11.88 7.58
C PHE A 142 -0.77 -11.13 8.92
N VAL A 143 -1.94 -10.77 9.44
CA VAL A 143 -2.06 -10.06 10.72
C VAL A 143 -1.67 -10.98 11.88
N MET A 144 -1.95 -12.28 11.80
CA MET A 144 -1.48 -13.27 12.79
C MET A 144 0.05 -13.36 12.82
N ALA A 145 0.71 -13.45 11.65
CA ALA A 145 2.17 -13.47 11.58
C ALA A 145 2.77 -12.17 12.12
N TYR A 146 2.16 -11.03 11.81
CA TYR A 146 2.56 -9.74 12.32
C TYR A 146 2.43 -9.65 13.85
N LEU A 147 1.29 -10.09 14.40
CA LEU A 147 1.05 -10.14 15.85
C LEU A 147 2.09 -10.99 16.55
N PHE A 148 2.41 -12.17 16.00
CA PHE A 148 3.45 -13.04 16.55
C PHE A 148 4.81 -12.35 16.57
N ALA A 149 5.21 -11.70 15.48
CA ALA A 149 6.47 -10.97 15.40
C ALA A 149 6.52 -9.81 16.40
N GLN A 150 5.43 -9.04 16.53
CA GLN A 150 5.31 -7.93 17.48
C GLN A 150 5.44 -8.41 18.93
N VAL A 151 4.69 -9.44 19.32
CA VAL A 151 4.72 -9.97 20.69
C VAL A 151 6.10 -10.53 21.02
N ARG A 152 6.74 -11.23 20.08
CA ARG A 152 8.08 -11.80 20.28
C ARG A 152 9.15 -10.74 20.55
N VAL A 153 9.04 -9.54 19.98
CA VAL A 153 9.99 -8.43 20.19
C VAL A 153 9.67 -7.65 21.47
N SER A 154 8.41 -7.68 21.92
CA SER A 154 7.94 -6.90 23.07
C SER A 154 8.03 -7.65 24.42
N LEU A 155 8.39 -8.93 24.41
CA LEU A 155 8.59 -9.80 25.59
C LEU A 155 10.08 -9.91 25.93
#